data_AF-A0A2Z2MBK1-F1
#
_entry.id   AF-A0A2Z2MBK1-F1
#
_cell.length_a   1.000
_cell.length_b   1.000
_cell.length_c   1.000
_cell.angle_alpha   90.00
_cell.angle_beta   90.00
_cell.angle_gamma   90.00
#
_symmetry.space_group_name_H-M   'P 1'
#
loop_
_entity.id
_entity.type
_entity.pdbx_description
1 polymer ?
#
loop_
_entity_poly.entity_id
_entity_poly.type
_entity_poly.pdbx_seq_one_letter_code
_entity_poly.pdbx_strand_id
1 'polypeptide(L)'
;MKTNAFEVASRYIYPSIRRRLVEVLREKGLKQTEIAELLHITQSAVSRYLKMDRGALIDISAFPDVDREIAELAERILDERPGEYEIHSSLVKLSLEFLGKGYACTFHSQIDPEVNPVECRVCIELFG
;
A
#
# COMPACT_ATOMS: atom_id res chain seq x y z
N MET A 1 0.50 10.61 21.70
CA MET A 1 0.82 10.17 20.32
C MET A 1 2.28 10.43 20.05
N LYS A 2 3.06 9.34 19.99
CA LYS A 2 4.49 9.28 19.70
C LYS A 2 4.79 9.08 18.21
N THR A 3 3.86 8.50 17.45
CA THR A 3 4.02 8.28 16.00
C THR A 3 2.93 8.99 15.22
N ASN A 4 3.30 9.73 14.17
CA ASN A 4 2.35 10.43 13.31
C ASN A 4 1.89 9.58 12.11
N ALA A 5 0.92 10.11 11.35
CA ALA A 5 0.35 9.44 10.17
C ALA A 5 1.40 9.07 9.11
N PHE A 6 2.40 9.92 8.86
CA PHE A 6 3.45 9.66 7.87
C PHE A 6 4.43 8.57 8.32
N GLU A 7 4.72 8.48 9.61
CA GLU A 7 5.53 7.38 10.16
C GLU A 7 4.81 6.04 10.01
N VAL A 8 3.50 6.00 10.30
CA VAL A 8 2.68 4.80 10.09
C VAL A 8 2.58 4.46 8.60
N ALA A 9 2.35 5.47 7.76
CA ALA A 9 2.17 5.27 6.32
C ALA A 9 3.44 4.73 5.65
N SER A 10 4.58 5.36 5.92
CA SER A 10 5.86 4.96 5.32
C SER A 10 6.33 3.58 5.78
N ARG A 11 6.08 3.20 7.03
CA ARG A 11 6.54 1.92 7.60
C ARG A 11 5.60 0.76 7.33
N TYR A 12 4.29 1.00 7.26
CA TYR A 12 3.29 -0.07 7.23
C TYR A 12 2.33 0.02 6.06
N ILE A 13 1.74 1.18 5.76
CA ILE A 13 0.67 1.28 4.76
C ILE A 13 1.23 1.18 3.34
N TYR A 14 2.13 2.10 2.95
CA TYR A 14 2.70 2.16 1.61
C TYR A 14 3.41 0.84 1.23
N PRO A 15 4.22 0.21 2.12
CA PRO A 15 4.80 -1.10 1.83
C PRO A 15 3.76 -2.21 1.63
N SER A 16 2.64 -2.18 2.35
CA SER A 16 1.58 -3.21 2.22
C SER A 16 0.77 -3.04 0.94
N ILE A 17 0.44 -1.81 0.55
CA ILE A 17 -0.19 -1.51 -0.74
C ILE A 17 0.71 -1.92 -1.90
N ARG A 18 2.00 -1.55 -1.84
CA ARG A 18 2.96 -1.93 -2.89
C ARG A 18 3.19 -3.44 -2.95
N ARG A 19 3.18 -4.12 -1.80
CA ARG A 19 3.21 -5.58 -1.74
C ARG A 19 2.00 -6.18 -2.46
N ARG A 20 0.79 -5.69 -2.15
CA ARG A 20 -0.42 -6.23 -2.76
C ARG A 20 -0.43 -6.04 -4.28
N LEU A 21 0.05 -4.91 -4.78
CA LEU A 21 0.25 -4.71 -6.23
C LEU A 21 1.18 -5.78 -6.85
N VAL A 22 2.29 -6.08 -6.18
CA VAL A 22 3.22 -7.15 -6.62
C VAL A 22 2.56 -8.52 -6.61
N GLU A 23 1.74 -8.82 -5.60
CA GLU A 23 0.99 -10.08 -5.51
C GLU A 23 -0.04 -10.20 -6.63
N VAL A 24 -0.82 -9.15 -6.90
CA VAL A 24 -1.80 -9.13 -8.01
C VAL A 24 -1.12 -9.33 -9.37
N LEU A 25 0.00 -8.66 -9.63
CA LEU A 25 0.77 -8.87 -10.86
C LEU A 25 1.31 -10.31 -10.95
N ARG A 26 1.69 -10.91 -9.81
CA ARG A 26 2.14 -12.30 -9.76
C ARG A 26 0.99 -13.28 -10.01
N GLU A 27 -0.19 -13.02 -9.47
CA GLU A 27 -1.43 -13.79 -9.69
C GLU A 27 -1.84 -13.77 -11.17
N LYS A 28 -1.56 -12.66 -11.87
CA LYS A 28 -1.72 -12.51 -13.33
C LYS A 28 -0.67 -13.26 -14.17
N GLY A 29 0.25 -13.98 -13.53
CA GLY A 29 1.21 -14.87 -14.20
C GLY A 29 2.59 -14.26 -14.48
N LEU A 30 2.83 -13.00 -14.10
CA LEU A 30 4.13 -12.36 -14.36
C LEU A 30 5.25 -12.96 -13.50
N LYS A 31 6.44 -13.07 -14.09
CA LYS A 31 7.68 -13.42 -13.40
C LYS A 31 8.19 -12.24 -12.58
N GLN A 32 8.98 -12.51 -11.55
CA GLN A 32 9.50 -11.46 -10.68
C GLN A 32 10.36 -10.42 -11.41
N THR A 33 11.05 -10.82 -12.49
CA THR A 33 11.83 -9.91 -13.34
C THR A 33 10.94 -8.99 -14.16
N GLU A 34 9.84 -9.49 -14.72
CA GLU A 34 8.87 -8.70 -15.48
C GLU A 34 8.17 -7.68 -14.57
N ILE A 35 7.81 -8.09 -13.35
CA ILE A 35 7.25 -7.19 -12.33
C ILE A 35 8.27 -6.10 -11.95
N ALA A 36 9.53 -6.48 -11.80
CA ALA A 36 10.60 -5.54 -11.45
C ALA A 36 10.78 -4.45 -12.51
N GLU A 37 10.78 -4.86 -13.78
CA GLU A 37 10.85 -3.95 -14.93
C GLU A 37 9.63 -3.03 -14.99
N LEU A 38 8.41 -3.57 -14.91
CA LEU A 38 7.17 -2.78 -14.96
C LEU A 38 7.04 -1.77 -13.82
N LEU A 39 7.51 -2.13 -12.61
CA LEU A 39 7.38 -1.28 -11.43
C LEU A 39 8.62 -0.42 -11.15
N HIS A 40 9.62 -0.43 -12.03
CA HIS A 40 10.89 0.30 -11.87
C HIS A 40 11.58 0.01 -10.53
N ILE A 41 11.63 -1.26 -10.13
CA ILE A 41 12.31 -1.70 -8.89
C ILE A 41 13.25 -2.87 -9.16
N THR A 42 14.03 -3.24 -8.15
CA THR A 42 14.86 -4.43 -8.24
C THR A 42 14.02 -5.70 -8.12
N GLN A 43 14.41 -6.77 -8.82
CA GLN A 43 13.83 -8.10 -8.62
C GLN A 43 13.97 -8.58 -7.17
N SER A 44 15.05 -8.17 -6.47
CA SER A 44 15.21 -8.44 -5.04
C SER A 44 14.14 -7.76 -4.17
N ALA A 45 13.64 -6.58 -4.55
CA ALA A 45 12.54 -5.92 -3.87
C ALA A 45 11.22 -6.69 -4.08
N VAL A 46 10.95 -7.13 -5.32
CA VAL A 46 9.80 -8.00 -5.65
C VAL A 46 9.84 -9.28 -4.82
N SER A 47 11.00 -9.94 -4.75
CA SER A 47 11.18 -11.16 -3.95
C SER A 47 10.86 -10.95 -2.47
N ARG A 48 11.30 -9.83 -1.88
CA ARG A 48 11.02 -9.49 -0.48
C ARG A 48 9.54 -9.20 -0.22
N TYR A 49 8.83 -8.58 -1.18
CA TYR A 49 7.39 -8.41 -1.08
C TYR A 49 6.66 -9.75 -1.08
N LEU A 50 7.01 -10.67 -1.98
CA LEU A 50 6.37 -11.98 -2.07
C LEU A 50 6.71 -12.91 -0.90
N LYS A 51 7.88 -12.77 -0.27
CA LYS A 51 8.29 -13.56 0.91
C LYS A 51 7.69 -13.07 2.23
N MET A 52 6.90 -11.99 2.21
CA MET A 52 6.35 -11.34 3.40
C MET A 52 7.39 -10.66 4.31
N ASP A 53 8.61 -10.39 3.82
CA ASP A 53 9.63 -9.67 4.59
C ASP A 53 9.31 -8.16 4.72
N ARG A 54 8.38 -7.64 3.90
CA ARG A 54 7.94 -6.23 3.89
C ARG A 54 6.43 -6.13 3.70
N GLY A 55 5.76 -5.27 4.48
CA GLY A 55 4.32 -5.00 4.33
C GLY A 55 3.41 -6.16 4.77
N ALA A 56 3.83 -6.95 5.77
CA ALA A 56 3.05 -8.08 6.27
C ALA A 56 2.09 -7.74 7.42
N LEU A 57 2.20 -6.54 8.00
CA LEU A 57 1.36 -6.15 9.14
C LEU A 57 -0.09 -5.90 8.74
N ILE A 58 -0.31 -5.37 7.53
CA ILE A 58 -1.64 -5.02 7.02
C ILE A 58 -1.93 -5.89 5.80
N ASP A 59 -2.90 -6.78 5.93
CA ASP A 59 -3.44 -7.52 4.79
C ASP A 59 -4.39 -6.62 4.00
N ILE A 60 -3.91 -6.09 2.88
CA ILE A 60 -4.70 -5.18 2.03
C ILE A 60 -5.88 -5.92 1.36
N SER A 61 -5.78 -7.23 1.16
CA SER A 61 -6.88 -8.02 0.56
C SER A 61 -8.14 -8.04 1.45
N ALA A 62 -8.01 -7.74 2.74
CA ALA A 62 -9.12 -7.58 3.67
C ALA A 62 -9.92 -6.28 3.49
N PHE A 63 -9.50 -5.37 2.60
CA PHE A 63 -10.16 -4.09 2.27
C PHE A 63 -10.64 -4.10 0.81
N PRO A 64 -11.86 -4.60 0.50
CA PRO A 64 -12.27 -4.92 -0.87
C PRO A 64 -12.29 -3.73 -1.83
N ASP A 65 -12.52 -2.51 -1.33
CA ASP A 65 -12.45 -1.28 -2.12
C ASP A 65 -11.01 -0.96 -2.52
N VAL A 66 -10.08 -1.02 -1.57
CA VAL A 66 -8.64 -0.77 -1.83
C VAL A 66 -8.05 -1.88 -2.70
N ASP A 67 -8.39 -3.14 -2.44
CA ASP A 67 -7.92 -4.28 -3.23
C ASP A 67 -8.37 -4.18 -4.69
N ARG A 68 -9.62 -3.75 -4.93
CA ARG A 68 -10.13 -3.48 -6.27
C ARG A 68 -9.35 -2.37 -6.96
N GLU A 69 -9.10 -1.24 -6.30
CA GLU A 69 -8.33 -0.15 -6.90
C GLU A 69 -6.87 -0.55 -7.22
N ILE A 70 -6.27 -1.42 -6.41
CA ILE A 70 -4.95 -2.01 -6.71
C ILE A 70 -5.02 -2.94 -7.92
N ALA A 71 -6.09 -3.75 -8.04
CA ALA A 71 -6.29 -4.59 -9.21
C ALA A 71 -6.47 -3.76 -10.49
N GLU A 72 -7.25 -2.69 -10.44
CA GLU A 72 -7.41 -1.74 -11.55
C GLU A 72 -6.08 -1.06 -11.92
N LEU A 73 -5.28 -0.67 -10.92
CA LEU A 73 -3.92 -0.15 -11.16
C LEU A 73 -3.03 -1.19 -11.84
N ALA A 74 -3.12 -2.47 -11.44
CA ALA A 74 -2.37 -3.55 -12.07
C ALA A 74 -2.75 -3.74 -13.54
N GLU A 75 -4.05 -3.72 -13.88
CA GLU A 75 -4.49 -3.77 -15.29
C GLU A 75 -3.94 -2.59 -16.09
N ARG A 76 -4.09 -1.38 -15.55
CA ARG A 76 -3.57 -0.17 -16.21
C ARG A 76 -2.07 -0.24 -16.44
N ILE A 77 -1.31 -0.81 -15.50
CA ILE A 77 0.15 -1.00 -15.66
C ILE A 77 0.46 -1.95 -16.82
N LEU A 78 -0.32 -3.01 -17.00
CA LEU A 78 -0.13 -3.98 -18.07
C LEU A 78 -0.51 -3.42 -19.44
N ASP A 79 -1.60 -2.65 -19.50
CA ASP A 79 -2.16 -2.12 -20.75
C ASP A 79 -1.43 -0.86 -21.23
N GLU A 80 -1.19 0.10 -20.33
CA GLU A 80 -0.71 1.44 -20.67
C GLU A 80 0.78 1.63 -20.43
N ARG A 81 1.41 0.78 -19.60
CA ARG A 81 2.83 0.89 -19.18
C ARG A 81 3.21 2.31 -18.72
N PRO A 82 2.51 2.87 -17.73
CA PRO A 82 2.76 4.21 -17.22
C PRO A 82 4.16 4.32 -16.61
N GLY A 83 4.72 5.52 -16.60
CA GLY A 83 6.06 5.74 -16.05
C GLY A 83 6.13 5.61 -14.52
N GLU A 84 7.36 5.53 -14.00
CA GLU A 84 7.63 5.41 -12.55
C GLU A 84 6.87 6.42 -11.69
N TYR A 85 6.83 7.70 -12.08
CA TYR A 85 6.16 8.75 -11.31
C TYR A 85 4.64 8.58 -11.25
N GLU A 86 4.00 8.07 -12.30
CA GLU A 86 2.56 7.84 -12.35
C GLU A 86 2.16 6.65 -11.46
N ILE A 87 2.95 5.58 -11.52
CA ILE A 87 2.79 4.42 -10.62
C ILE A 87 2.98 4.89 -9.16
N HIS A 88 4.03 5.66 -8.89
CA HIS A 88 4.29 6.18 -7.56
C HIS A 88 3.17 7.08 -7.06
N SER A 89 2.69 8.01 -7.89
CA SER A 89 1.56 8.89 -7.56
C SER A 89 0.31 8.08 -7.22
N SER A 90 0.02 7.02 -7.98
CA SER A 90 -1.14 6.15 -7.74
C SER A 90 -1.04 5.40 -6.41
N LEU A 91 0.15 4.89 -6.06
CA LEU A 91 0.40 4.22 -4.78
C LEU A 91 0.31 5.18 -3.59
N VAL A 92 0.80 6.42 -3.74
CA VAL A 92 0.68 7.47 -2.72
C VAL A 92 -0.78 7.85 -2.53
N LYS A 93 -1.52 8.06 -3.63
CA LYS A 93 -2.95 8.37 -3.59
C LYS A 93 -3.73 7.31 -2.82
N LEU A 94 -3.54 6.02 -3.16
CA LEU A 94 -4.15 4.90 -2.43
C LEU A 94 -3.78 4.89 -0.94
N SER A 95 -2.54 5.24 -0.60
CA SER A 95 -2.09 5.32 0.80
C SER A 95 -2.79 6.44 1.56
N LEU A 96 -3.02 7.60 0.92
CA LEU A 96 -3.74 8.72 1.51
C LEU A 96 -5.24 8.41 1.65
N GLU A 97 -5.85 7.76 0.65
CA GLU A 97 -7.24 7.32 0.73
C GLU A 97 -7.44 6.27 1.84
N PHE A 98 -6.50 5.34 2.00
CA PHE A 98 -6.50 4.38 3.11
C PHE A 98 -6.47 5.08 4.49
N LEU A 99 -5.69 6.15 4.62
CA LEU A 99 -5.63 6.99 5.82
C LEU A 99 -6.94 7.79 6.01
N GLY A 100 -7.45 8.41 4.96
CA GLY A 100 -8.67 9.23 4.98
C GLY A 100 -9.93 8.44 5.32
N LYS A 101 -9.99 7.17 4.89
CA LYS A 101 -11.05 6.22 5.27
C LYS A 101 -10.94 5.73 6.73
N GLY A 102 -9.84 6.05 7.43
CA GLY A 102 -9.60 5.61 8.81
C GLY A 102 -9.21 4.14 8.95
N TYR A 103 -8.92 3.43 7.86
CA TYR A 103 -8.57 2.00 7.88
C TYR A 103 -7.28 1.71 8.66
N ALA A 104 -6.39 2.71 8.78
CA ALA A 104 -5.15 2.59 9.53
C ALA A 104 -5.34 2.71 11.05
N CYS A 105 -6.47 3.21 11.56
CA CYS A 105 -6.61 3.61 12.97
C CYS A 105 -6.38 2.45 13.96
N THR A 106 -6.94 1.27 13.67
CA THR A 106 -6.74 0.07 14.52
C THR A 106 -5.26 -0.31 14.59
N PHE A 107 -4.56 -0.36 13.46
CA PHE A 107 -3.13 -0.67 13.42
C PHE A 107 -2.29 0.41 14.10
N HIS A 108 -2.64 1.69 13.91
CA HIS A 108 -1.94 2.80 14.56
C HIS A 108 -2.02 2.68 16.08
N SER A 109 -3.19 2.38 16.65
CA SER A 109 -3.33 2.16 18.11
C SER A 109 -2.58 0.94 18.64
N GLN A 110 -2.33 -0.07 17.81
CA GLN A 110 -1.48 -1.22 18.19
C GLN A 110 0.01 -0.86 18.21
N ILE A 111 0.43 0.05 17.33
CA ILE A 111 1.82 0.54 17.24
C ILE A 111 2.11 1.57 18.34
N ASP A 112 1.15 2.47 18.57
CA ASP A 112 1.23 3.55 19.56
C ASP A 112 -0.01 3.53 20.45
N PRO A 113 0.05 2.89 21.64
CA PRO A 113 -1.07 2.78 22.55
C PRO A 113 -1.61 4.11 23.10
N GLU A 114 -0.92 5.24 22.89
CA GLU A 114 -1.43 6.57 23.25
C GLU A 114 -2.41 7.13 22.21
N VAL A 115 -2.51 6.50 21.04
CA VAL A 115 -3.51 6.87 20.03
C VAL A 115 -4.85 6.29 20.44
N ASN A 116 -5.84 7.17 20.65
CA ASN A 116 -7.23 6.78 20.85
C ASN A 116 -7.97 6.84 19.49
N PRO A 117 -8.34 5.69 18.88
CA PRO A 117 -9.05 5.65 17.60
C PRO A 117 -10.45 6.29 17.62
N VAL A 118 -11.05 6.44 18.81
CA VAL A 118 -12.37 7.05 18.97
C VAL A 118 -12.29 8.57 18.91
N GLU A 119 -11.19 9.16 19.41
CA GLU A 119 -11.02 10.62 19.51
C GLU A 119 -10.18 11.20 18.36
N CYS A 120 -9.20 10.45 17.85
CA CYS A 120 -8.32 10.93 16.79
C CYS A 120 -9.04 11.01 15.44
N ARG A 121 -9.11 12.20 14.84
CA ARG A 121 -9.72 12.45 13.53
C ARG A 121 -8.75 12.99 12.47
N VAL A 122 -7.46 13.12 12.81
CA VAL A 122 -6.45 13.81 11.98
C VAL A 122 -6.42 13.33 10.53
N CYS A 123 -6.32 12.03 10.28
CA CYS A 123 -6.24 11.51 8.92
C CYS A 123 -7.56 11.66 8.14
N ILE A 124 -8.68 11.47 8.82
CA ILE A 124 -10.02 11.54 8.22
C ILE A 124 -10.34 13.00 7.83
N GLU A 125 -9.93 13.98 8.64
CA GLU A 125 -10.15 15.39 8.36
C GLU A 125 -9.18 15.96 7.32
N LEU A 126 -7.94 15.45 7.25
CA LEU A 126 -6.93 15.97 6.32
C LEU A 126 -6.89 15.26 4.97
N PHE A 127 -7.29 13.98 4.90
CA PHE A 127 -7.16 13.15 3.71
C PHE A 127 -8.48 12.49 3.25
N GLY A 128 -9.58 12.69 3.99
CA GLY A 128 -10.92 12.16 3.67
C GLY A 128 -11.77 13.08 2.80
#